data_AF-A0A7X8ZNB6-F1
#
_entry.id   AF-A0A7X8ZNB6-F1
#
_cell.length_a   1.000
_cell.length_b   1.000
_cell.length_c   1.000
_cell.angle_alpha   90.00
_cell.angle_beta   90.00
_cell.angle_gamma   90.00
#
_symmetry.space_group_name_H-M   'P 1'
#
loop_
_entity.id
_entity.type
_entity.pdbx_description
1 polymer ?
#
loop_
_entity_poly.entity_id
_entity_poly.type
_entity_poly.pdbx_seq_one_letter_code
_entity_poly.pdbx_strand_id
1 'polypeptide(L)'
;MFELPKYIGPDFSQARFKDCPSVTLKAVVKEGVAPEYFHSTSMFPEYFKVEGTWLLAEESRMDSTVIFKDNKLEVVEARNLKEGDLVILGRSENGEEGIYVHTTGFTAEENGLEDKFVFRTGRSRETAFSRDYDKLYELLKYEKEHGNVLFVMGPAVAFDNDSRASMQYLIENGYCDGLLAGNALATHDLEAAYFRTALGQNIYTQESVPNGHYNHLDVINKIRSCGSIPSFIAKEKIHDGIIYAMNKCNKPFVLCGSIRDDGPLPEVVGNVYEGQGAMRNLIKKATTVICLATQLHTIATGNITPSFRKVDGEIRPIYIYSVDISEFATNKLKDRGSLSATGIITNVQDFVVNVAKALGFKG
;
A
#
# COMPACT_ATOMS: atom_id res chain seq x y z
N MET A 1 -17.29 -12.67 -14.75
CA MET A 1 -17.53 -12.29 -13.35
C MET A 1 -16.24 -12.60 -12.62
N PHE A 2 -15.63 -11.62 -11.97
CA PHE A 2 -14.37 -11.79 -11.25
C PHE A 2 -14.62 -12.65 -10.00
N GLU A 3 -13.77 -13.65 -9.76
CA GLU A 3 -13.83 -14.50 -8.56
C GLU A 3 -12.48 -14.46 -7.85
N LEU A 4 -12.51 -14.26 -6.53
CA LEU A 4 -11.30 -14.28 -5.71
C LEU A 4 -10.78 -15.71 -5.55
N PRO A 5 -9.45 -15.92 -5.55
CA PRO A 5 -8.87 -17.18 -5.10
C PRO A 5 -9.33 -17.49 -3.67
N LYS A 6 -9.89 -18.69 -3.48
CA LYS A 6 -10.27 -19.18 -2.15
C LYS A 6 -9.02 -19.54 -1.36
N TYR A 7 -9.01 -19.18 -0.08
CA TYR A 7 -7.91 -19.56 0.80
C TYR A 7 -8.02 -21.03 1.20
N ILE A 8 -6.98 -21.80 0.91
CA ILE A 8 -6.86 -23.20 1.30
C ILE A 8 -6.04 -23.25 2.58
N GLY A 9 -6.68 -23.23 3.75
CA GLY A 9 -5.97 -23.23 5.03
C GLY A 9 -5.25 -24.55 5.33
N PRO A 10 -4.19 -24.53 6.17
CA PRO A 10 -3.57 -25.75 6.67
C PRO A 10 -4.55 -26.59 7.49
N ASP A 11 -4.54 -27.90 7.25
CA ASP A 11 -5.30 -28.86 8.05
C ASP A 11 -4.53 -29.21 9.33
N PHE A 12 -4.77 -28.43 10.39
CA PHE A 12 -4.16 -28.64 11.71
C PHE A 12 -4.59 -29.94 12.41
N SER A 13 -5.49 -30.73 11.82
CA SER A 13 -5.82 -32.06 12.33
C SER A 13 -4.78 -33.13 12.00
N GLN A 14 -3.87 -32.86 11.04
CA GLN A 14 -2.79 -33.76 10.65
C GLN A 14 -1.76 -33.93 11.77
N ALA A 15 -1.19 -35.14 11.88
CA ALA A 15 -0.18 -35.47 12.89
C ALA A 15 1.00 -34.48 12.88
N ARG A 16 1.47 -34.09 11.68
CA ARG A 16 2.57 -33.12 11.50
C ARG A 16 2.36 -31.77 12.19
N PHE A 17 1.11 -31.37 12.48
CA PHE A 17 0.78 -30.13 13.20
C PHE A 17 0.31 -30.38 14.64
N LYS A 18 -0.33 -31.52 14.89
CA LYS A 18 -0.74 -31.94 16.24
C LYS A 18 0.46 -32.21 17.14
N ASP A 19 1.52 -32.78 16.59
CA ASP A 19 2.71 -33.19 17.34
C ASP A 19 3.71 -32.04 17.51
N CYS A 20 3.53 -30.91 16.81
CA CYS A 20 4.32 -29.70 17.03
C CYS A 20 4.22 -29.19 18.47
N PRO A 21 5.29 -28.62 19.05
CA PRO A 21 5.21 -27.97 20.35
C PRO A 21 4.40 -26.67 20.28
N SER A 22 3.96 -26.17 21.43
CA SER A 22 3.52 -24.78 21.54
C SER A 22 4.73 -23.84 21.45
N VAL A 23 4.51 -22.61 20.98
CA VAL A 23 5.53 -21.57 20.91
C VAL A 23 6.11 -21.25 22.29
N THR A 24 7.39 -20.85 22.30
CA THR A 24 8.02 -20.32 23.51
C THR A 24 7.76 -18.82 23.60
N LEU A 25 7.39 -18.35 24.80
CA LEU A 25 7.15 -16.94 25.09
C LEU A 25 8.22 -16.40 26.03
N LYS A 26 8.68 -15.17 25.80
CA LYS A 26 9.59 -14.48 26.70
C LYS A 26 9.19 -13.03 26.88
N ALA A 27 9.17 -12.59 28.14
CA ALA A 27 8.86 -11.21 28.49
C ALA A 27 9.94 -10.25 27.97
N VAL A 28 9.49 -9.13 27.42
CA VAL A 28 10.34 -7.97 27.13
C VAL A 28 10.82 -7.37 28.46
N VAL A 29 12.14 -7.21 28.60
CA VAL A 29 12.79 -6.65 29.80
C VAL A 29 13.17 -5.18 29.65
N LYS A 30 13.07 -4.64 28.43
CA LYS A 30 13.39 -3.25 28.12
C LYS A 30 12.50 -2.79 26.96
N GLU A 31 11.84 -1.66 27.14
CA GLU A 31 11.00 -1.05 26.11
C GLU A 31 11.74 -0.92 24.77
N GLY A 32 11.08 -1.29 23.69
CA GLY A 32 11.63 -1.23 22.34
C GLY A 32 12.63 -2.33 21.98
N VAL A 33 12.88 -3.30 22.87
CA VAL A 33 13.89 -4.36 22.68
C VAL A 33 13.26 -5.74 22.74
N ALA A 34 13.18 -6.39 21.59
CA ALA A 34 12.75 -7.78 21.50
C ALA A 34 13.76 -8.71 22.19
N PRO A 35 13.31 -9.79 22.87
CA PRO A 35 14.22 -10.79 23.43
C PRO A 35 15.06 -11.45 22.32
N GLU A 36 16.24 -11.96 22.68
CA GLU A 36 17.00 -12.80 21.75
C GLU A 36 16.15 -13.96 21.23
N TYR A 37 16.39 -14.34 19.98
CA TYR A 37 15.69 -15.44 19.30
C TYR A 37 14.18 -15.19 19.05
N PHE A 38 13.72 -13.93 19.11
CA PHE A 38 12.35 -13.55 18.69
C PHE A 38 12.06 -13.95 17.25
N HIS A 39 10.81 -14.38 16.97
CA HIS A 39 10.36 -14.61 15.60
C HIS A 39 10.10 -13.27 14.87
N SER A 40 10.61 -13.15 13.64
CA SER A 40 10.37 -11.98 12.79
C SER A 40 9.38 -12.33 11.71
N THR A 41 8.23 -11.66 11.69
CA THR A 41 7.17 -11.92 10.73
C THR A 41 7.58 -11.58 9.29
N SER A 42 7.03 -12.35 8.37
CA SER A 42 7.02 -12.16 6.92
C SER A 42 5.75 -11.39 6.48
N MET A 43 5.39 -11.49 5.20
CA MET A 43 4.12 -10.98 4.68
C MET A 43 3.00 -12.03 4.61
N PHE A 44 3.33 -13.31 4.76
CA PHE A 44 2.40 -14.43 4.53
C PHE A 44 1.49 -14.66 5.74
N PRO A 45 0.41 -15.46 5.59
CA PRO A 45 -0.32 -15.98 6.74
C PRO A 45 0.62 -16.80 7.64
N GLU A 46 0.73 -16.39 8.90
CA GLU A 46 1.55 -17.07 9.90
C GLU A 46 0.69 -17.55 11.06
N TYR A 47 0.85 -18.82 11.38
CA TYR A 47 0.14 -19.48 12.45
C TYR A 47 1.08 -19.80 13.60
N PHE A 48 0.59 -19.63 14.81
CA PHE A 48 1.35 -19.86 16.04
C PHE A 48 0.57 -20.81 16.94
N LYS A 49 1.20 -21.90 17.37
CA LYS A 49 0.59 -22.86 18.27
C LYS A 49 0.75 -22.36 19.70
N VAL A 50 -0.33 -21.87 20.31
CA VAL A 50 -0.35 -21.39 21.69
C VAL A 50 -1.24 -22.33 22.49
N GLU A 51 -0.70 -22.90 23.58
CA GLU A 51 -1.45 -23.81 24.47
C GLU A 51 -2.16 -24.94 23.70
N GLY A 52 -1.51 -25.50 22.68
CA GLY A 52 -2.04 -26.58 21.85
C GLY A 52 -2.94 -26.15 20.69
N THR A 53 -3.30 -24.86 20.59
CA THR A 53 -4.18 -24.33 19.54
C THR A 53 -3.41 -23.49 18.54
N TRP A 54 -3.61 -23.73 17.23
CA TRP A 54 -3.03 -22.92 16.18
C TRP A 54 -3.86 -21.65 15.95
N LEU A 55 -3.23 -20.48 16.12
CA LEU A 55 -3.85 -19.16 15.96
C LEU A 55 -3.19 -18.42 14.79
N LEU A 56 -3.99 -17.75 13.96
CA LEU A 56 -3.51 -16.91 12.87
C LEU A 56 -3.16 -15.49 13.37
N ALA A 57 -2.02 -14.96 12.97
CA ALA A 57 -1.71 -13.54 13.12
C ALA A 57 -2.48 -12.71 12.07
N GLU A 58 -3.74 -12.38 12.36
CA GLU A 58 -4.68 -11.79 11.38
C GLU A 58 -4.24 -10.41 10.84
N GLU A 59 -3.62 -9.57 11.67
CA GLU A 59 -3.12 -8.24 11.29
C GLU A 59 -1.61 -8.23 11.02
N SER A 60 -1.15 -9.06 10.09
CA SER A 60 0.28 -9.22 9.78
C SER A 60 0.92 -8.02 9.07
N ARG A 61 2.25 -7.94 9.19
CA ARG A 61 3.18 -7.08 8.47
C ARG A 61 4.57 -7.70 8.58
N MET A 62 5.47 -7.40 7.65
CA MET A 62 6.84 -7.92 7.73
C MET A 62 7.70 -7.17 8.76
N ASP A 63 8.84 -7.77 9.09
CA ASP A 63 9.89 -7.21 9.94
C ASP A 63 9.36 -6.77 11.32
N SER A 64 8.47 -7.56 11.91
CA SER A 64 7.84 -7.27 13.19
C SER A 64 7.89 -8.48 14.12
N THR A 65 7.64 -8.22 15.40
CA THR A 65 7.54 -9.25 16.43
C THR A 65 6.09 -9.67 16.62
N VAL A 66 5.86 -10.85 17.19
CA VAL A 66 4.52 -11.30 17.58
C VAL A 66 4.47 -11.41 19.10
N ILE A 67 3.50 -10.73 19.70
CA ILE A 67 3.20 -10.86 21.13
C ILE A 67 1.94 -11.68 21.33
N PHE A 68 1.88 -12.40 22.43
CA PHE A 68 0.66 -13.08 22.88
C PHE A 68 0.09 -12.35 24.08
N LYS A 69 -1.10 -11.76 23.90
CA LYS A 69 -1.77 -10.92 24.90
C LYS A 69 -3.28 -11.10 24.80
N ASP A 70 -3.96 -11.21 25.94
CA ASP A 70 -5.42 -11.34 26.02
C ASP A 70 -5.99 -12.47 25.12
N ASN A 71 -5.30 -13.62 25.10
CA ASN A 71 -5.59 -14.78 24.24
C ASN A 71 -5.59 -14.48 22.74
N LYS A 72 -4.84 -13.45 22.30
CA LYS A 72 -4.70 -13.04 20.91
C LYS A 72 -3.24 -12.83 20.55
N LEU A 73 -2.98 -12.98 19.26
CA LEU A 73 -1.70 -12.61 18.66
C LEU A 73 -1.78 -11.17 18.19
N GLU A 74 -0.80 -10.36 18.58
CA GLU A 74 -0.63 -9.01 18.07
C GLU A 74 0.75 -8.90 17.39
N VAL A 75 0.77 -8.38 16.16
CA VAL A 75 2.01 -8.13 15.43
C VAL A 75 2.46 -6.70 15.71
N VAL A 76 3.61 -6.57 16.36
CA VAL A 76 4.11 -5.32 16.94
C VAL A 76 5.53 -5.04 16.43
N GLU A 77 5.76 -3.82 15.95
CA GLU A 77 7.12 -3.38 15.61
C GLU A 77 7.99 -3.40 16.89
N ALA A 78 9.23 -3.87 16.79
CA ALA A 78 10.09 -4.00 17.97
C ALA A 78 10.18 -2.71 18.80
N ARG A 79 10.21 -1.53 18.14
CA ARG A 79 10.24 -0.20 18.78
C ARG A 79 9.02 0.13 19.65
N ASN A 80 7.90 -0.56 19.44
CA ASN A 80 6.65 -0.34 20.17
C ASN A 80 6.43 -1.36 21.30
N LEU A 81 7.32 -2.35 21.44
CA LEU A 81 7.27 -3.34 22.52
C LEU A 81 7.38 -2.67 23.89
N LYS A 82 6.54 -3.09 24.82
CA LYS A 82 6.50 -2.62 26.20
C LYS A 82 7.10 -3.66 27.14
N GLU A 83 7.64 -3.20 28.27
CA GLU A 83 8.12 -4.11 29.31
C GLU A 83 6.98 -5.03 29.78
N GLY A 84 7.28 -6.33 29.86
CA GLY A 84 6.29 -7.37 30.20
C GLY A 84 5.53 -7.97 29.01
N ASP A 85 5.61 -7.39 27.80
CA ASP A 85 5.02 -8.02 26.62
C ASP A 85 5.62 -9.41 26.38
N LEU A 86 4.77 -10.42 26.20
CA LEU A 86 5.18 -11.81 25.96
C LEU A 86 5.42 -12.03 24.47
N VAL A 87 6.69 -11.95 24.05
CA VAL A 87 7.11 -12.12 22.65
C VAL A 87 7.32 -13.60 22.32
N ILE A 88 6.85 -14.02 21.15
CA ILE A 88 7.07 -15.35 20.58
C ILE A 88 8.52 -15.50 20.11
N LEU A 89 9.15 -16.61 20.49
CA LEU A 89 10.49 -17.01 20.09
C LEU A 89 10.45 -18.16 19.07
N GLY A 90 11.39 -18.13 18.13
CA GLY A 90 11.55 -19.17 17.11
C GLY A 90 12.23 -18.66 15.84
N ARG A 91 12.76 -19.58 15.05
CA ARG A 91 13.39 -19.34 13.74
C ARG A 91 12.94 -20.32 12.66
N SER A 92 12.32 -21.42 13.03
CA SER A 92 11.74 -22.40 12.12
C SER A 92 10.30 -22.05 11.76
N GLU A 93 9.91 -22.40 10.54
CA GLU A 93 8.68 -21.91 9.90
C GLU A 93 7.75 -23.04 9.45
N ASN A 94 8.07 -24.31 9.71
CA ASN A 94 7.26 -25.47 9.32
C ASN A 94 6.57 -26.15 10.53
N GLY A 95 6.53 -25.47 11.67
CA GLY A 95 5.89 -25.91 12.90
C GLY A 95 6.82 -26.50 13.96
N GLU A 96 8.12 -26.63 13.70
CA GLU A 96 9.08 -27.25 14.60
C GLU A 96 9.19 -26.54 15.95
N GLU A 97 8.98 -25.22 15.97
CA GLU A 97 8.92 -24.39 17.19
C GLU A 97 7.51 -23.82 17.45
N GLY A 98 6.48 -24.46 16.88
CA GLY A 98 5.09 -23.99 16.98
C GLY A 98 4.77 -22.80 16.07
N ILE A 99 5.61 -22.50 15.07
CA ILE A 99 5.43 -21.41 14.10
C ILE A 99 5.29 -22.02 12.70
N TYR A 100 4.23 -21.65 11.97
CA TYR A 100 3.98 -22.14 10.62
C TYR A 100 3.69 -20.99 9.65
N VAL A 101 4.54 -20.82 8.64
CA VAL A 101 4.39 -19.80 7.60
C VAL A 101 3.74 -20.43 6.36
N HIS A 102 2.56 -19.93 5.99
CA HIS A 102 1.73 -20.56 4.96
C HIS A 102 1.77 -19.81 3.63
N THR A 103 2.70 -20.18 2.75
CA THR A 103 2.99 -19.46 1.50
C THR A 103 2.10 -19.86 0.31
N THR A 104 1.45 -21.03 0.37
CA THR A 104 0.71 -21.64 -0.76
C THR A 104 -0.81 -21.52 -0.63
N GLY A 105 -1.32 -20.73 0.33
CA GLY A 105 -2.76 -20.72 0.62
C GLY A 105 -3.68 -20.14 -0.45
N PHE A 106 -3.12 -19.49 -1.48
CA PHE A 106 -3.88 -18.99 -2.63
C PHE A 106 -3.47 -19.65 -3.95
N THR A 107 -2.61 -20.66 -3.92
CA THR A 107 -2.24 -21.43 -5.12
C THR A 107 -3.14 -22.65 -5.23
N ALA A 108 -3.84 -22.80 -6.35
CA ALA A 108 -4.41 -24.09 -6.73
C ALA A 108 -3.26 -25.06 -7.05
N GLU A 109 -3.40 -26.34 -6.68
CA GLU A 109 -2.41 -27.39 -6.97
C GLU A 109 -1.94 -27.32 -8.43
N GLU A 110 -0.63 -27.10 -8.58
CA GLU A 110 0.24 -27.15 -9.77
C GLU A 110 -0.39 -27.08 -11.18
N ASN A 111 -0.02 -26.03 -11.93
CA ASN A 111 0.33 -26.25 -13.33
C ASN A 111 1.85 -26.40 -13.41
N GLY A 112 2.28 -27.65 -13.31
CA GLY A 112 3.66 -28.05 -13.54
C GLY A 112 4.13 -27.66 -14.94
N LEU A 113 5.37 -27.19 -14.99
CA LEU A 113 6.37 -27.34 -16.06
C LEU A 113 7.59 -26.50 -15.61
N GLU A 114 8.48 -27.10 -14.82
CA GLU A 114 9.83 -26.59 -14.65
C GLU A 114 10.65 -26.97 -15.89
N ASP A 115 10.48 -26.22 -16.99
CA ASP A 115 11.36 -26.35 -18.15
C ASP A 115 12.80 -25.96 -17.75
N LYS A 116 13.78 -26.75 -18.17
CA LYS A 116 15.21 -26.56 -17.83
C LYS A 116 15.84 -25.34 -18.51
N PHE A 117 15.15 -24.72 -19.47
CA PHE A 117 15.59 -23.54 -20.20
C PHE A 117 14.42 -22.58 -20.38
N VAL A 118 14.46 -21.43 -19.71
CA VAL A 118 13.37 -20.46 -19.66
C VAL A 118 13.90 -19.07 -20.00
N PHE A 119 13.31 -18.42 -21.01
CA PHE A 119 13.51 -17.00 -21.28
C PHE A 119 12.52 -16.16 -20.48
N ARG A 120 12.90 -14.93 -20.10
CA ARG A 120 12.01 -13.93 -19.46
C ARG A 120 11.40 -14.41 -18.14
N THR A 121 12.23 -14.91 -17.23
CA THR A 121 11.82 -15.27 -15.86
C THR A 121 11.40 -14.06 -15.00
N GLY A 122 11.69 -12.84 -15.44
CA GLY A 122 11.30 -11.58 -14.80
C GLY A 122 10.48 -10.65 -15.71
N ARG A 123 9.87 -9.62 -15.12
CA ARG A 123 9.18 -8.56 -15.86
C ARG A 123 10.16 -7.45 -16.22
N SER A 124 10.07 -6.97 -17.45
CA SER A 124 10.90 -5.91 -18.03
C SER A 124 10.07 -5.00 -18.94
N ARG A 125 10.68 -3.96 -19.50
CA ARG A 125 10.04 -3.09 -20.50
C ARG A 125 9.47 -3.83 -21.73
N GLU A 126 9.92 -5.04 -22.01
CA GLU A 126 9.44 -5.87 -23.13
C GLU A 126 8.23 -6.74 -22.78
N THR A 127 7.79 -6.70 -21.51
CA THR A 127 6.66 -7.52 -21.04
C THR A 127 5.35 -6.95 -21.54
N ALA A 128 4.50 -7.81 -22.13
CA ALA A 128 3.14 -7.42 -22.49
C ALA A 128 2.25 -7.43 -21.24
N PHE A 129 1.55 -6.32 -20.98
CA PHE A 129 0.72 -6.14 -19.78
C PHE A 129 -0.79 -6.21 -20.05
N SER A 130 -1.24 -6.52 -21.27
CA SER A 130 -2.67 -6.48 -21.63
C SER A 130 -3.56 -7.31 -20.68
N ARG A 131 -3.14 -8.54 -20.35
CA ARG A 131 -3.86 -9.39 -19.40
C ARG A 131 -3.79 -8.88 -17.96
N ASP A 132 -2.70 -8.21 -17.57
CA ASP A 132 -2.60 -7.57 -16.26
C ASP A 132 -3.61 -6.43 -16.13
N TYR A 133 -3.76 -5.61 -17.18
CA TYR A 133 -4.77 -4.58 -17.25
C TYR A 133 -6.20 -5.14 -17.20
N ASP A 134 -6.51 -6.17 -18.00
CA ASP A 134 -7.84 -6.81 -17.97
C ASP A 134 -8.20 -7.30 -16.55
N LYS A 135 -7.26 -8.01 -15.90
CA LYS A 135 -7.43 -8.46 -14.52
C LYS A 135 -7.60 -7.32 -13.54
N LEU A 136 -6.81 -6.24 -13.68
CA LEU A 136 -6.92 -5.06 -12.82
C LEU A 136 -8.28 -4.40 -12.97
N TYR A 137 -8.80 -4.27 -14.20
CA TYR A 137 -10.11 -3.65 -14.45
C TYR A 137 -11.24 -4.47 -13.84
N GLU A 138 -11.20 -5.79 -13.99
CA GLU A 138 -12.17 -6.70 -13.37
C GLU A 138 -12.07 -6.67 -11.84
N LEU A 139 -10.86 -6.67 -11.30
CA LEU A 139 -10.61 -6.54 -9.86
C LEU A 139 -11.16 -5.23 -9.31
N LEU A 140 -10.88 -4.09 -9.94
CA LEU A 140 -11.36 -2.78 -9.44
C LEU A 140 -12.89 -2.65 -9.49
N LYS A 141 -13.54 -3.26 -10.50
CA LYS A 141 -15.02 -3.36 -10.53
C LYS A 141 -15.55 -4.15 -9.34
N TYR A 142 -14.89 -5.25 -8.98
CA TYR A 142 -15.25 -6.06 -7.81
C TYR A 142 -14.96 -5.34 -6.49
N GLU A 143 -13.76 -4.76 -6.33
CA GLU A 143 -13.32 -4.12 -5.08
C GLU A 143 -14.15 -2.88 -4.75
N LYS A 144 -14.69 -2.18 -5.75
CA LYS A 144 -15.63 -1.07 -5.54
C LYS A 144 -16.85 -1.46 -4.69
N GLU A 145 -17.30 -2.71 -4.77
CA GLU A 145 -18.47 -3.21 -4.02
C GLU A 145 -18.08 -4.05 -2.80
N HIS A 146 -16.90 -4.68 -2.83
CA HIS A 146 -16.53 -5.74 -1.89
C HIS A 146 -15.19 -5.53 -1.17
N GLY A 147 -14.59 -4.35 -1.29
CA GLY A 147 -13.26 -4.13 -0.75
C GLY A 147 -12.91 -2.69 -0.44
N ASN A 148 -11.61 -2.43 -0.44
CA ASN A 148 -11.02 -1.16 -0.09
C ASN A 148 -9.77 -0.93 -0.92
N VAL A 149 -9.81 0.06 -1.81
CA VAL A 149 -8.72 0.35 -2.75
C VAL A 149 -7.94 1.57 -2.28
N LEU A 150 -6.65 1.38 -2.00
CA LEU A 150 -5.75 2.50 -1.68
C LEU A 150 -4.83 2.83 -2.85
N PHE A 151 -4.65 4.12 -3.09
CA PHE A 151 -3.65 4.63 -4.02
C PHE A 151 -2.44 5.18 -3.26
N VAL A 152 -1.25 4.85 -3.71
CA VAL A 152 0.02 5.40 -3.20
C VAL A 152 0.65 6.22 -4.32
N MET A 153 0.65 7.55 -4.23
CA MET A 153 0.94 8.38 -5.40
C MET A 153 2.12 9.35 -5.20
N GLY A 154 2.97 9.41 -6.22
CA GLY A 154 3.97 10.46 -6.39
C GLY A 154 3.45 11.65 -7.20
N PRO A 155 4.15 12.79 -7.19
CA PRO A 155 3.68 14.02 -7.82
C PRO A 155 3.51 13.92 -9.35
N ALA A 156 4.17 12.96 -10.01
CA ALA A 156 4.08 12.77 -11.45
C ALA A 156 2.63 12.56 -11.97
N VAL A 157 1.75 12.00 -11.13
CA VAL A 157 0.33 11.83 -11.45
C VAL A 157 -0.40 13.18 -11.58
N ALA A 158 0.07 14.20 -10.87
CA ALA A 158 -0.51 15.55 -10.84
C ALA A 158 0.12 16.52 -11.85
N PHE A 159 1.14 16.09 -12.61
CA PHE A 159 1.83 16.95 -13.60
C PHE A 159 1.15 16.99 -14.97
N ASP A 160 0.09 16.21 -15.16
CA ASP A 160 -0.63 16.10 -16.42
C ASP A 160 -2.14 16.30 -16.21
N ASN A 161 -2.77 17.01 -17.15
CA ASN A 161 -4.19 17.34 -17.10
C ASN A 161 -5.10 16.11 -17.11
N ASP A 162 -4.85 15.17 -18.04
CA ASP A 162 -5.76 14.03 -18.27
C ASP A 162 -5.62 12.99 -17.17
N SER A 163 -4.40 12.78 -16.67
CA SER A 163 -4.10 11.96 -15.50
C SER A 163 -4.81 12.50 -14.25
N ARG A 164 -4.76 13.82 -14.00
CA ARG A 164 -5.48 14.45 -12.87
C ARG A 164 -7.00 14.24 -12.97
N ALA A 165 -7.58 14.52 -14.14
CA ALA A 165 -9.01 14.35 -14.37
C ALA A 165 -9.44 12.88 -14.22
N SER A 166 -8.61 11.96 -14.70
CA SER A 166 -8.83 10.51 -14.58
C SER A 166 -8.78 10.05 -13.12
N MET A 167 -7.82 10.50 -12.32
CA MET A 167 -7.79 10.20 -10.88
C MET A 167 -9.00 10.78 -10.15
N GLN A 168 -9.39 12.02 -10.44
CA GLN A 168 -10.61 12.60 -9.88
C GLN A 168 -11.83 11.74 -10.20
N TYR A 169 -11.98 11.28 -11.44
CA TYR A 169 -13.05 10.36 -11.82
C TYR A 169 -13.03 9.07 -10.98
N LEU A 170 -11.87 8.43 -10.84
CA LEU A 170 -11.73 7.20 -10.07
C LEU A 170 -12.14 7.40 -8.60
N ILE A 171 -11.75 8.52 -7.99
CA ILE A 171 -12.12 8.87 -6.61
C ILE A 171 -13.62 9.10 -6.50
N GLU A 172 -14.19 9.95 -7.36
CA GLU A 172 -15.61 10.31 -7.32
C GLU A 172 -16.54 9.13 -7.63
N ASN A 173 -16.05 8.12 -8.36
CA ASN A 173 -16.83 6.94 -8.74
C ASN A 173 -16.55 5.71 -7.85
N GLY A 174 -15.88 5.89 -6.71
CA GLY A 174 -15.73 4.84 -5.68
C GLY A 174 -14.67 3.79 -5.99
N TYR A 175 -13.72 4.08 -6.88
CA TYR A 175 -12.56 3.20 -7.14
C TYR A 175 -11.34 3.53 -6.28
N CYS A 176 -11.43 4.55 -5.41
CA CYS A 176 -10.39 4.93 -4.45
C CYS A 176 -11.02 5.22 -3.09
N ASP A 177 -10.55 4.50 -2.07
CA ASP A 177 -11.02 4.61 -0.68
C ASP A 177 -10.04 5.33 0.23
N GLY A 178 -8.81 5.54 -0.22
CA GLY A 178 -7.83 6.33 0.50
C GLY A 178 -6.56 6.57 -0.30
N LEU A 179 -5.82 7.60 0.11
CA LEU A 179 -4.59 8.03 -0.55
C LEU A 179 -3.42 8.08 0.44
N LEU A 180 -2.30 7.46 0.07
CA LEU A 180 -1.01 7.63 0.75
C LEU A 180 -0.08 8.43 -0.18
N ALA A 181 0.40 9.56 0.29
CA ALA A 181 1.26 10.43 -0.50
C ALA A 181 2.19 11.26 0.39
N GLY A 182 2.90 12.21 -0.20
CA GLY A 182 3.66 13.23 0.52
C GLY A 182 3.28 14.64 0.09
N ASN A 183 3.95 15.63 0.71
CA ASN A 183 3.70 17.06 0.48
C ASN A 183 3.68 17.45 -1.01
N ALA A 184 4.63 16.91 -1.80
CA ALA A 184 4.78 17.26 -3.21
C ALA A 184 3.54 16.92 -4.06
N LEU A 185 2.90 15.76 -3.86
CA LEU A 185 1.70 15.42 -4.63
C LEU A 185 0.59 16.42 -4.35
N ALA A 186 0.28 16.66 -3.08
CA ALA A 186 -0.82 17.53 -2.69
C ALA A 186 -0.56 18.98 -3.12
N THR A 187 0.68 19.45 -2.96
CA THR A 187 1.09 20.79 -3.37
C THR A 187 0.89 20.99 -4.86
N HIS A 188 1.42 20.10 -5.70
CA HIS A 188 1.35 20.30 -7.15
C HIS A 188 -0.02 19.99 -7.74
N ASP A 189 -0.82 19.13 -7.11
CA ASP A 189 -2.22 18.96 -7.48
C ASP A 189 -3.04 20.23 -7.21
N LEU A 190 -2.80 20.90 -6.07
CA LEU A 190 -3.47 22.18 -5.74
C LEU A 190 -2.90 23.36 -6.55
N GLU A 191 -1.62 23.33 -6.90
CA GLU A 191 -1.02 24.27 -7.86
C GLU A 191 -1.67 24.15 -9.23
N ALA A 192 -1.86 22.92 -9.71
CA ALA A 192 -2.54 22.66 -10.97
C ALA A 192 -4.01 23.10 -10.94
N ALA A 193 -4.68 22.98 -9.80
CA ALA A 193 -6.04 23.47 -9.64
C ALA A 193 -6.12 25.01 -9.64
N TYR A 194 -5.16 25.68 -8.98
CA TYR A 194 -5.20 27.12 -8.76
C TYR A 194 -4.55 27.94 -9.88
N PHE A 195 -3.39 27.52 -10.36
CA PHE A 195 -2.58 28.21 -11.36
C PHE A 195 -2.52 27.50 -12.72
N ARG A 196 -3.08 26.29 -12.84
CA ARG A 196 -2.96 25.43 -14.03
C ARG A 196 -1.51 25.04 -14.35
N THR A 197 -0.65 25.07 -13.34
CA THR A 197 0.77 24.70 -13.47
C THR A 197 1.18 23.63 -12.48
N ALA A 198 2.27 22.94 -12.80
CA ALA A 198 3.07 22.19 -11.84
C ALA A 198 4.52 22.64 -11.99
N LEU A 199 5.14 23.09 -10.89
CA LEU A 199 6.48 23.71 -10.90
C LEU A 199 6.58 24.87 -11.93
N GLY A 200 5.50 25.61 -12.11
CA GLY A 200 5.46 26.74 -13.04
C GLY A 200 5.35 26.40 -14.52
N GLN A 201 5.15 25.12 -14.87
CA GLN A 201 4.88 24.68 -16.22
C GLN A 201 3.40 24.34 -16.37
N ASN A 202 2.74 24.83 -17.42
CA ASN A 202 1.33 24.53 -17.67
C ASN A 202 1.13 23.02 -17.84
N ILE A 203 0.20 22.43 -17.08
CA ILE A 203 -0.01 20.97 -17.05
C ILE A 203 -0.61 20.38 -18.33
N TYR A 204 -1.07 21.21 -19.27
CA TYR A 204 -1.57 20.80 -20.57
C TYR A 204 -0.59 21.14 -21.69
N THR A 205 -0.22 22.41 -21.84
CA THR A 205 0.64 22.86 -22.96
C THR A 205 2.13 22.58 -22.75
N GLN A 206 2.53 22.29 -21.51
CA GLN A 206 3.93 22.13 -21.12
C GLN A 206 4.79 23.39 -21.35
N GLU A 207 4.16 24.56 -21.45
CA GLU A 207 4.88 25.84 -21.53
C GLU A 207 5.15 26.40 -20.13
N SER A 208 6.36 26.88 -19.87
CA SER A 208 6.69 27.56 -18.62
C SER A 208 6.05 28.95 -18.57
N VAL A 209 5.41 29.27 -17.44
CA VAL A 209 4.81 30.60 -17.23
C VAL A 209 5.84 31.57 -16.61
N PRO A 210 5.78 32.88 -16.91
CA PRO A 210 6.64 33.87 -16.26
C PRO A 210 6.53 33.78 -14.73
N ASN A 211 7.68 33.72 -14.04
CA ASN A 211 7.78 33.56 -12.59
C ASN A 211 7.13 32.28 -12.02
N GLY A 212 6.86 31.28 -12.85
CA GLY A 212 6.13 30.07 -12.44
C GLY A 212 6.79 29.26 -11.31
N HIS A 213 8.11 29.42 -11.09
CA HIS A 213 8.80 28.78 -9.97
C HIS A 213 8.27 29.23 -8.59
N TYR A 214 7.56 30.36 -8.50
CA TYR A 214 6.87 30.78 -7.27
C TYR A 214 5.51 30.10 -7.05
N ASN A 215 4.87 29.55 -8.10
CA ASN A 215 3.47 29.11 -8.03
C ASN A 215 3.20 28.09 -6.92
N HIS A 216 4.05 27.05 -6.80
CA HIS A 216 3.91 26.05 -5.74
C HIS A 216 4.13 26.65 -4.34
N LEU A 217 5.09 27.57 -4.17
CA LEU A 217 5.35 28.26 -2.91
C LEU A 217 4.18 29.18 -2.50
N ASP A 218 3.60 29.89 -3.47
CA ASP A 218 2.43 30.74 -3.26
C ASP A 218 1.22 29.93 -2.84
N VAL A 219 1.01 28.76 -3.47
CA VAL A 219 -0.06 27.81 -3.08
C VAL A 219 0.15 27.32 -1.65
N ILE A 220 1.36 26.85 -1.31
CA ILE A 220 1.69 26.44 0.06
C ILE A 220 1.39 27.57 1.04
N ASN A 221 1.89 28.78 0.76
CA ASN A 221 1.71 29.93 1.66
C ASN A 221 0.24 30.30 1.82
N LYS A 222 -0.55 30.25 0.75
CA LYS A 222 -2.00 30.48 0.79
C LYS A 222 -2.73 29.42 1.61
N ILE A 223 -2.41 28.14 1.43
CA ILE A 223 -3.03 27.05 2.21
C ILE A 223 -2.69 27.21 3.69
N ARG A 224 -1.43 27.46 4.03
CA ARG A 224 -1.01 27.74 5.41
C ARG A 224 -1.74 28.95 6.00
N SER A 225 -1.91 30.01 5.21
CA SER A 225 -2.68 31.20 5.62
C SER A 225 -4.17 30.91 5.83
N CYS A 226 -4.73 29.92 5.12
CA CYS A 226 -6.10 29.44 5.32
C CYS A 226 -6.21 28.45 6.49
N GLY A 227 -5.09 27.96 7.02
CA GLY A 227 -5.02 27.01 8.13
C GLY A 227 -5.22 25.54 7.73
N SER A 228 -5.82 25.25 6.57
CA SER A 228 -6.05 23.89 6.09
C SER A 228 -6.31 23.84 4.57
N ILE A 229 -6.07 22.68 3.96
CA ILE A 229 -6.45 22.33 2.58
C ILE A 229 -7.96 22.50 2.36
N PRO A 230 -8.89 21.95 3.19
CA PRO A 230 -10.33 22.17 3.00
C PRO A 230 -10.72 23.65 3.01
N SER A 231 -10.14 24.45 3.92
CA SER A 231 -10.40 25.89 3.98
C SER A 231 -9.90 26.61 2.73
N PHE A 232 -8.73 26.23 2.19
CA PHE A 232 -8.21 26.76 0.94
C PHE A 232 -9.10 26.41 -0.26
N ILE A 233 -9.51 25.13 -0.38
CA ILE A 233 -10.42 24.66 -1.44
C ILE A 233 -11.72 25.46 -1.44
N ALA A 234 -12.31 25.67 -0.26
CA ALA A 234 -13.56 26.43 -0.13
C ALA A 234 -13.37 27.92 -0.46
N LYS A 235 -12.31 28.54 0.05
CA LYS A 235 -12.04 29.98 -0.11
C LYS A 235 -11.72 30.35 -1.56
N GLU A 236 -10.79 29.62 -2.17
CA GLU A 236 -10.34 29.88 -3.55
C GLU A 236 -11.28 29.23 -4.59
N LYS A 237 -12.35 28.57 -4.14
CA LYS A 237 -13.35 27.88 -4.96
C LYS A 237 -12.67 26.90 -5.92
N ILE A 238 -11.89 25.95 -5.39
CA ILE A 238 -11.33 24.88 -6.21
C ILE A 238 -12.42 23.84 -6.53
N HIS A 239 -12.47 23.36 -7.78
CA HIS A 239 -13.49 22.39 -8.25
C HIS A 239 -12.92 21.15 -8.97
N ASP A 240 -11.59 21.02 -9.03
CA ASP A 240 -10.94 19.90 -9.71
C ASP A 240 -9.66 19.45 -9.00
N GLY A 241 -9.22 18.25 -9.35
CA GLY A 241 -7.98 17.66 -8.87
C GLY A 241 -8.18 16.49 -7.93
N ILE A 242 -7.06 15.84 -7.64
CA ILE A 242 -6.97 14.65 -6.80
C ILE A 242 -7.38 15.00 -5.37
N ILE A 243 -6.75 16.01 -4.77
CA ILE A 243 -6.98 16.42 -3.38
C ILE A 243 -8.39 17.03 -3.23
N TYR A 244 -8.85 17.78 -4.23
CA TYR A 244 -10.23 18.24 -4.29
C TYR A 244 -11.22 17.06 -4.22
N ALA A 245 -11.04 16.04 -5.06
CA ALA A 245 -11.90 14.87 -5.10
C ALA A 245 -11.89 14.11 -3.77
N MET A 246 -10.71 13.93 -3.16
CA MET A 246 -10.59 13.32 -1.83
C MET A 246 -11.40 14.09 -0.78
N ASN A 247 -11.31 15.43 -0.78
CA ASN A 247 -12.06 16.28 0.14
C ASN A 247 -13.58 16.23 -0.14
N LYS A 248 -13.99 16.35 -1.40
CA LYS A 248 -15.40 16.32 -1.83
C LYS A 248 -16.09 15.01 -1.45
N CYS A 249 -15.40 13.89 -1.64
CA CYS A 249 -15.92 12.56 -1.35
C CYS A 249 -15.65 12.10 0.10
N ASN A 250 -15.08 12.97 0.93
CA ASN A 250 -14.70 12.68 2.32
C ASN A 250 -13.86 11.39 2.45
N LYS A 251 -12.92 11.20 1.52
CA LYS A 251 -12.01 10.05 1.51
C LYS A 251 -10.74 10.39 2.32
N PRO A 252 -10.27 9.49 3.19
CA PRO A 252 -9.07 9.74 3.99
C PRO A 252 -7.82 9.79 3.12
N PHE A 253 -6.89 10.68 3.47
CA PHE A 253 -5.56 10.70 2.90
C PHE A 253 -4.49 10.97 3.96
N VAL A 254 -3.30 10.44 3.75
CA VAL A 254 -2.13 10.65 4.60
C VAL A 254 -1.03 11.29 3.76
N LEU A 255 -0.55 12.45 4.21
CA LEU A 255 0.59 13.13 3.61
C LEU A 255 1.80 12.97 4.54
N CYS A 256 2.71 12.05 4.21
CA CYS A 256 3.93 11.86 4.97
C CYS A 256 4.97 12.92 4.59
N GLY A 257 5.59 13.52 5.61
CA GLY A 257 6.67 14.47 5.42
C GLY A 257 7.95 13.82 4.90
N SER A 258 8.76 14.60 4.18
CA SER A 258 10.06 14.23 3.68
C SER A 258 11.06 15.37 3.89
N ILE A 259 12.35 15.03 3.95
CA ILE A 259 13.46 15.99 4.14
C ILE A 259 13.59 17.02 3.00
N ARG A 260 12.84 16.85 1.91
CA ARG A 260 12.83 17.75 0.75
C ARG A 260 11.61 18.68 0.68
N ASP A 261 10.72 18.63 1.67
CA ASP A 261 9.43 19.31 1.57
C ASP A 261 9.58 20.83 1.66
N ASP A 262 9.02 21.55 0.69
CA ASP A 262 8.78 22.98 0.76
C ASP A 262 7.54 23.28 1.61
N GLY A 263 7.60 24.23 2.54
CA GLY A 263 6.49 24.59 3.43
C GLY A 263 6.62 23.96 4.80
N PRO A 264 5.99 22.79 5.08
CA PRO A 264 5.04 22.01 4.25
C PRO A 264 3.58 22.48 4.38
N LEU A 265 2.65 21.81 3.69
CA LEU A 265 1.20 21.98 3.92
C LEU A 265 0.81 21.61 5.36
N PRO A 266 -0.23 22.24 5.95
CA PRO A 266 -0.63 22.01 7.35
C PRO A 266 -0.94 20.54 7.70
N GLU A 267 -1.48 19.78 6.76
CA GLU A 267 -1.88 18.38 6.91
C GLU A 267 -0.72 17.38 6.85
N VAL A 268 0.50 17.84 6.55
CA VAL A 268 1.66 16.96 6.42
C VAL A 268 2.12 16.47 7.80
N VAL A 269 2.20 15.15 7.93
CA VAL A 269 2.73 14.48 9.13
C VAL A 269 4.25 14.45 9.04
N GLY A 270 4.91 15.42 9.70
CA GLY A 270 6.37 15.57 9.67
C GLY A 270 7.14 14.48 10.42
N ASN A 271 6.52 13.85 11.43
CA ASN A 271 7.13 12.74 12.15
C ASN A 271 6.97 11.44 11.35
N VAL A 272 8.09 10.83 10.94
CA VAL A 272 8.10 9.64 10.08
C VAL A 272 7.43 8.41 10.72
N TYR A 273 7.46 8.30 12.05
CA TYR A 273 6.83 7.18 12.76
C TYR A 273 5.32 7.36 12.88
N GLU A 274 4.88 8.58 13.19
CA GLU A 274 3.45 8.94 13.15
C GLU A 274 2.90 8.81 11.72
N GLY A 275 3.66 9.23 10.72
CA GLY A 275 3.31 9.08 9.31
C GLY A 275 3.14 7.61 8.92
N GLN A 276 4.11 6.75 9.26
CA GLN A 276 3.99 5.31 9.02
C GLN A 276 2.80 4.68 9.78
N GLY A 277 2.55 5.10 11.02
CA GLY A 277 1.38 4.67 11.78
C GLY A 277 0.06 5.07 11.13
N ALA A 278 -0.04 6.30 10.64
CA ALA A 278 -1.20 6.80 9.89
C ALA A 278 -1.39 6.03 8.58
N MET A 279 -0.31 5.75 7.83
CA MET A 279 -0.36 4.88 6.65
C MET A 279 -0.89 3.49 7.01
N ARG A 280 -0.37 2.88 8.09
CA ARG A 280 -0.78 1.55 8.54
C ARG A 280 -2.27 1.50 8.90
N ASN A 281 -2.82 2.56 9.50
CA ASN A 281 -4.25 2.62 9.83
C ASN A 281 -5.16 2.54 8.60
N LEU A 282 -4.74 3.11 7.45
CA LEU A 282 -5.46 2.90 6.20
C LEU A 282 -5.18 1.50 5.63
N ILE A 283 -3.91 1.07 5.63
CA ILE A 283 -3.51 -0.23 5.09
C ILE A 283 -4.18 -1.39 5.83
N LYS A 284 -4.56 -1.27 7.11
CA LYS A 284 -5.34 -2.29 7.85
C LYS A 284 -6.69 -2.62 7.21
N LYS A 285 -7.23 -1.77 6.34
CA LYS A 285 -8.50 -1.99 5.63
C LYS A 285 -8.33 -2.42 4.18
N ALA A 286 -7.18 -2.16 3.56
CA ALA A 286 -6.98 -2.32 2.12
C ALA A 286 -7.15 -3.76 1.61
N THR A 287 -7.83 -3.98 0.50
CA THR A 287 -7.81 -5.28 -0.21
C THR A 287 -7.02 -5.19 -1.51
N THR A 288 -6.88 -3.98 -2.03
CA THR A 288 -6.04 -3.66 -3.18
C THR A 288 -5.25 -2.37 -2.93
N VAL A 289 -3.97 -2.36 -3.28
CA VAL A 289 -3.07 -1.19 -3.19
C VAL A 289 -2.44 -0.93 -4.56
N ILE A 290 -2.58 0.30 -5.08
CA ILE A 290 -2.00 0.70 -6.37
C ILE A 290 -0.98 1.80 -6.14
N CYS A 291 0.29 1.48 -6.37
CA CYS A 291 1.42 2.37 -6.19
C CYS A 291 1.86 2.98 -7.52
N LEU A 292 1.91 4.31 -7.58
CA LEU A 292 2.04 5.11 -8.79
C LEU A 292 3.22 6.08 -8.69
N ALA A 293 4.33 5.76 -9.38
CA ALA A 293 5.50 6.64 -9.56
C ALA A 293 6.07 7.25 -8.26
N THR A 294 6.20 6.44 -7.19
CA THR A 294 6.71 6.90 -5.90
C THR A 294 7.49 5.82 -5.17
N GLN A 295 8.80 5.70 -5.46
CA GLN A 295 9.59 4.60 -4.91
C GLN A 295 9.60 4.56 -3.37
N LEU A 296 9.81 5.70 -2.71
CA LEU A 296 9.84 5.78 -1.25
C LEU A 296 8.53 5.27 -0.62
N HIS A 297 7.39 5.84 -1.03
CA HIS A 297 6.09 5.49 -0.45
C HIS A 297 5.63 4.10 -0.88
N THR A 298 6.00 3.64 -2.08
CA THR A 298 5.73 2.27 -2.54
C THR A 298 6.41 1.26 -1.63
N ILE A 299 7.70 1.44 -1.35
CA ILE A 299 8.46 0.54 -0.47
C ILE A 299 7.93 0.62 0.97
N ALA A 300 7.69 1.82 1.49
CA ALA A 300 7.15 1.99 2.83
C ALA A 300 5.78 1.30 2.98
N THR A 301 4.91 1.43 1.99
CA THR A 301 3.61 0.75 1.94
C THR A 301 3.76 -0.76 1.83
N GLY A 302 4.66 -1.26 0.99
CA GLY A 302 4.94 -2.68 0.83
C GLY A 302 5.32 -3.35 2.15
N ASN A 303 6.24 -2.73 2.91
CA ASN A 303 6.69 -3.25 4.20
C ASN A 303 5.57 -3.36 5.25
N ILE A 304 4.48 -2.62 5.08
CA ILE A 304 3.34 -2.64 6.00
C ILE A 304 2.10 -3.29 5.40
N THR A 305 2.22 -3.97 4.25
CA THR A 305 1.10 -4.64 3.56
C THR A 305 1.33 -6.15 3.52
N PRO A 306 0.49 -6.96 4.21
CA PRO A 306 0.59 -8.43 4.12
C PRO A 306 0.09 -8.96 2.76
N SER A 307 0.31 -10.24 2.49
CA SER A 307 -0.21 -10.91 1.29
C SER A 307 -1.69 -11.31 1.40
N PHE A 308 -2.30 -11.14 2.57
CA PHE A 308 -3.65 -11.61 2.88
C PHE A 308 -4.38 -10.67 3.84
N ARG A 309 -5.70 -10.77 3.84
CA ARG A 309 -6.60 -10.06 4.76
C ARG A 309 -7.68 -11.01 5.22
N LYS A 310 -8.06 -10.93 6.49
CA LYS A 310 -9.35 -11.48 6.94
C LYS A 310 -10.44 -10.43 6.76
N VAL A 311 -11.42 -10.69 5.92
CA VAL A 311 -12.59 -9.83 5.66
C VAL A 311 -13.83 -10.67 5.86
N ASP A 312 -14.75 -10.19 6.70
CA ASP A 312 -16.02 -10.89 7.01
C ASP A 312 -15.86 -12.36 7.43
N GLY A 313 -14.78 -12.66 8.15
CA GLY A 313 -14.45 -14.02 8.62
C GLY A 313 -13.61 -14.85 7.67
N GLU A 314 -13.53 -14.47 6.40
CA GLU A 314 -12.82 -15.20 5.33
C GLU A 314 -11.44 -14.62 5.05
N ILE A 315 -10.46 -15.48 4.78
CA ILE A 315 -9.12 -15.06 4.38
C ILE A 315 -9.11 -14.89 2.85
N ARG A 316 -8.67 -13.72 2.38
CA ARG A 316 -8.56 -13.38 0.95
C ARG A 316 -7.18 -12.80 0.64
N PRO A 317 -6.72 -12.87 -0.61
CA PRO A 317 -5.45 -12.24 -0.99
C PRO A 317 -5.58 -10.71 -0.97
N ILE A 318 -4.47 -10.04 -0.70
CA ILE A 318 -4.31 -8.60 -0.98
C ILE A 318 -3.55 -8.46 -2.29
N TYR A 319 -4.07 -7.60 -3.17
CA TYR A 319 -3.39 -7.27 -4.42
C TYR A 319 -2.57 -6.00 -4.24
N ILE A 320 -1.31 -6.03 -4.67
CA ILE A 320 -0.47 -4.84 -4.73
C ILE A 320 0.09 -4.66 -6.15
N TYR A 321 -0.16 -3.49 -6.73
CA TYR A 321 0.33 -3.11 -8.05
C TYR A 321 1.39 -2.03 -7.89
N SER A 322 2.53 -2.18 -8.56
CA SER A 322 3.59 -1.17 -8.63
C SER A 322 3.76 -0.72 -10.06
N VAL A 323 3.44 0.54 -10.32
CA VAL A 323 3.47 1.15 -11.65
C VAL A 323 4.50 2.27 -11.67
N ASP A 324 5.53 2.09 -12.48
CA ASP A 324 6.59 3.07 -12.65
C ASP A 324 7.20 2.92 -14.05
N ILE A 325 7.77 4.00 -14.59
CA ILE A 325 8.53 3.92 -15.85
C ILE A 325 9.88 3.24 -15.65
N SER A 326 10.38 3.24 -14.41
CA SER A 326 11.63 2.63 -14.01
C SER A 326 11.43 1.18 -13.58
N GLU A 327 12.02 0.27 -14.34
CA GLU A 327 12.12 -1.15 -13.98
C GLU A 327 12.77 -1.37 -12.61
N PHE A 328 13.72 -0.50 -12.23
CA PHE A 328 14.34 -0.56 -10.90
C PHE A 328 13.31 -0.30 -9.80
N ALA A 329 12.43 0.68 -9.97
CA ALA A 329 11.41 0.99 -8.98
C ALA A 329 10.40 -0.15 -8.83
N THR A 330 9.94 -0.74 -9.94
CA THR A 330 8.98 -1.85 -9.91
C THR A 330 9.56 -3.14 -9.34
N ASN A 331 10.86 -3.40 -9.55
CA ASN A 331 11.51 -4.62 -9.06
C ASN A 331 11.93 -4.51 -7.59
N LYS A 332 12.18 -3.30 -7.06
CA LYS A 332 12.58 -3.10 -5.65
C LYS A 332 11.56 -3.59 -4.64
N LEU A 333 10.28 -3.59 -4.97
CA LEU A 333 9.24 -4.13 -4.10
C LEU A 333 9.34 -5.66 -4.01
N LYS A 334 9.58 -6.35 -5.13
CA LYS A 334 9.80 -7.81 -5.16
C LYS A 334 11.03 -8.21 -4.35
N ASP A 335 12.12 -7.44 -4.46
CA ASP A 335 13.37 -7.67 -3.73
C ASP A 335 13.20 -7.63 -2.19
N ARG A 336 12.13 -7.01 -1.68
CA ARG A 336 11.83 -6.91 -0.24
C ARG A 336 10.80 -7.94 0.22
N GLY A 337 10.78 -9.10 -0.41
CA GLY A 337 9.90 -10.20 -0.02
C GLY A 337 8.44 -10.01 -0.42
N SER A 338 8.03 -8.89 -1.05
CA SER A 338 6.67 -8.68 -1.58
C SER A 338 6.41 -9.48 -2.86
N LEU A 339 6.50 -10.82 -2.76
CA LEU A 339 6.34 -11.76 -3.87
C LEU A 339 4.94 -11.67 -4.52
N SER A 340 3.95 -11.11 -3.81
CA SER A 340 2.59 -10.89 -4.33
C SER A 340 2.43 -9.60 -5.17
N ALA A 341 3.49 -8.80 -5.35
CA ALA A 341 3.41 -7.55 -6.09
C ALA A 341 3.43 -7.71 -7.61
N THR A 342 2.43 -7.14 -8.27
CA THR A 342 2.33 -7.06 -9.73
C THR A 342 2.99 -5.76 -10.22
N GLY A 343 4.18 -5.87 -10.80
CA GLY A 343 4.88 -4.74 -11.42
C GLY A 343 4.38 -4.49 -12.85
N ILE A 344 4.11 -3.23 -13.20
CA ILE A 344 3.76 -2.76 -14.54
C ILE A 344 4.71 -1.62 -14.91
N ILE A 345 5.48 -1.79 -15.98
CA ILE A 345 6.50 -0.82 -16.40
C ILE A 345 5.91 0.06 -17.50
N THR A 346 5.49 1.27 -17.15
CA THR A 346 4.80 2.20 -18.06
C THR A 346 4.79 3.63 -17.51
N ASN A 347 4.42 4.61 -18.34
CA ASN A 347 4.11 5.95 -17.86
C ASN A 347 2.85 5.90 -16.98
N VAL A 348 2.95 6.46 -15.77
CA VAL A 348 1.88 6.45 -14.78
C VAL A 348 0.65 7.25 -15.22
N GLN A 349 0.83 8.29 -16.02
CA GLN A 349 -0.24 9.14 -16.56
C GLN A 349 -1.08 8.32 -17.55
N ASP A 350 -0.43 7.66 -18.51
CA ASP A 350 -1.08 6.74 -19.46
C ASP A 350 -1.79 5.59 -18.74
N PHE A 351 -1.16 5.03 -17.70
CA PHE A 351 -1.77 3.98 -16.89
C PHE A 351 -3.09 4.45 -16.27
N VAL A 352 -3.09 5.59 -15.58
CA VAL A 352 -4.28 6.12 -14.90
C VAL A 352 -5.38 6.43 -15.91
N VAL A 353 -5.03 7.07 -17.04
CA VAL A 353 -5.99 7.39 -18.11
C VAL A 353 -6.62 6.11 -18.68
N ASN A 354 -5.83 5.07 -18.93
CA ASN A 354 -6.34 3.80 -19.44
C ASN A 354 -7.25 3.09 -18.42
N VAL A 355 -6.87 3.08 -17.14
CA VAL A 355 -7.71 2.53 -16.06
C VAL A 355 -9.03 3.28 -15.97
N ALA A 356 -9.01 4.61 -15.93
CA ALA A 356 -10.23 5.41 -15.87
C ALA A 356 -11.14 5.16 -17.08
N LYS A 357 -10.59 5.15 -18.30
CA LYS A 357 -11.34 4.83 -19.54
C LYS A 357 -11.99 3.45 -19.49
N ALA A 358 -11.24 2.43 -19.07
CA ALA A 358 -11.75 1.07 -18.93
C ALA A 358 -12.86 0.93 -17.87
N LEU A 359 -12.89 1.84 -16.90
CA LEU A 359 -13.89 1.94 -15.84
C LEU A 359 -15.04 2.91 -16.15
N GLY A 360 -15.02 3.57 -17.32
CA GLY A 360 -16.15 4.36 -17.83
C GLY A 360 -15.91 5.86 -17.97
N PHE A 361 -14.69 6.36 -17.74
CA PHE A 361 -14.34 7.76 -17.99
C PHE A 361 -14.32 8.07 -19.49
N LYS A 362 -14.96 9.17 -19.91
CA LYS A 362 -15.11 9.53 -21.32
C LYS A 362 -14.25 10.71 -21.79
N GLY A 363 -13.47 11.32 -20.89
CA GLY A 363 -12.74 12.56 -21.15
C GLY A 363 -13.57 13.77 -20.76
#